data_AF-A0A5Q0THX7-F1
#
_entry.id   AF-A0A5Q0THX7-F1
#
_cell.length_a   1.000
_cell.length_b   1.000
_cell.length_c   1.000
_cell.angle_alpha   90.00
_cell.angle_beta   90.00
_cell.angle_gamma   90.00
#
_symmetry.space_group_name_H-M   'P 1'
#
loop_
_entity.id
_entity.type
_entity.pdbx_description
1 polymer ?
#
loop_
_entity_poly.entity_id
_entity_poly.type
_entity_poly.pdbx_seq_one_letter_code
_entity_poly.pdbx_strand_id
1 'polypeptide(L)'
;MLKINPSLLILCISLLPNQSWADNEWFTQQDSITNAHKALLSGDLKKSFDAMVEAWQNEPEAHVTNHLNGLLWKGLESDCGRGFDTSGYPSWLNNVVIERQVIQSPGRLNYRLNYRLNIRASTNSNVSEISFVKWPDKALLSNAKLSKDNSASTGKLNYSVQIDRNTEIGNGLYKIRIKTQSGNSWEDWIVLGQPDSAQSIRWVSKDSWAIDKTALLNRFCPLPILDISLYGNIEGHYKKVWSQAFETKYPETLPQSTLPNNRYLLDVSMTHKRWQGLISIEYKQIINKAYDLSN
;
A
#
# COMPACT_ATOMS: atom_id res chain seq x y z
N MET A 1 58.12 -42.46 54.74
CA MET A 1 57.41 -41.26 55.24
C MET A 1 57.42 -40.23 54.11
N LEU A 2 56.32 -40.11 53.35
CA LEU A 2 55.33 -39.01 53.40
C LEU A 2 55.99 -37.62 53.27
N LYS A 3 55.63 -36.76 52.30
CA LYS A 3 54.27 -36.34 51.93
C LYS A 3 54.17 -35.91 50.45
N ILE A 4 53.13 -36.38 49.78
CA ILE A 4 52.53 -35.73 48.60
C ILE A 4 51.62 -34.62 49.14
N ASN A 5 51.65 -33.42 48.56
CA ASN A 5 50.63 -32.41 48.80
C ASN A 5 50.46 -31.50 47.57
N PRO A 6 49.28 -30.89 47.37
CA PRO A 6 48.56 -30.95 46.12
C PRO A 6 48.37 -29.53 45.59
N SER A 7 48.91 -29.23 44.43
CA SER A 7 48.61 -27.96 43.76
C SER A 7 48.45 -28.20 42.26
N LEU A 8 47.66 -29.22 41.96
CA LEU A 8 46.97 -29.38 40.70
C LEU A 8 45.55 -28.84 40.94
N LEU A 9 45.36 -27.53 40.83
CA LEU A 9 44.01 -26.97 40.89
C LEU A 9 43.88 -25.80 39.90
N ILE A 10 43.08 -26.08 38.87
CA ILE A 10 42.23 -25.15 38.11
C ILE A 10 42.93 -24.30 37.04
N LEU A 11 43.26 -24.97 35.94
CA LEU A 11 43.18 -24.38 34.60
C LEU A 11 41.78 -24.67 34.04
N CYS A 12 40.77 -23.92 34.49
CA CYS A 12 39.44 -23.89 33.86
C CYS A 12 39.01 -22.44 33.70
N ILE A 13 39.65 -21.75 32.74
CA ILE A 13 39.07 -20.53 32.16
C ILE A 13 37.90 -20.99 31.30
N SER A 14 36.74 -21.06 31.96
CA SER A 14 35.41 -20.76 31.44
C SER A 14 35.30 -20.65 29.91
N LEU A 15 35.15 -21.79 29.24
CA LEU A 15 34.27 -21.88 28.08
C LEU A 15 32.84 -21.77 28.62
N LEU A 16 32.41 -20.54 28.94
CA LEU A 16 30.99 -20.27 29.00
C LEU A 16 30.51 -20.30 27.54
N PRO A 17 29.66 -21.26 27.12
CA PRO A 17 28.86 -21.00 25.93
C PRO A 17 28.11 -19.70 26.23
N ASN A 18 28.18 -18.74 25.30
CA ASN A 18 27.26 -17.61 25.29
C ASN A 18 25.85 -18.22 25.25
N GLN A 19 25.24 -18.39 26.43
CA GLN A 19 23.85 -18.73 26.50
C GLN A 19 23.13 -17.46 26.06
N SER A 20 22.73 -17.43 24.79
CA SER A 20 21.76 -16.48 24.27
C SER A 20 20.45 -16.74 24.98
N TRP A 21 20.24 -16.11 26.14
CA TRP A 21 18.97 -16.09 26.85
C TRP A 21 18.02 -15.15 26.11
N ALA A 22 17.53 -15.57 24.95
CA ALA A 22 16.40 -14.95 24.24
C ALA A 22 15.96 -15.82 23.05
N ASP A 23 15.67 -17.10 23.28
CA ASP A 23 14.78 -17.84 22.38
C ASP A 23 13.71 -18.45 23.27
N ASN A 24 12.82 -17.59 23.77
CA ASN A 24 11.70 -18.02 24.59
C ASN A 24 10.83 -18.95 23.72
N GLU A 25 10.76 -20.23 24.11
CA GLU A 25 9.97 -21.30 23.49
C GLU A 25 8.44 -21.06 23.66
N TRP A 26 7.96 -19.83 23.47
CA TRP A 26 6.53 -19.50 23.46
C TRP A 26 5.79 -20.13 22.29
N PHE A 27 6.50 -20.59 21.27
CA PHE A 27 5.91 -21.30 20.14
C PHE A 27 6.63 -22.62 19.90
N THR A 28 5.83 -23.68 19.87
CA THR A 28 6.26 -25.07 19.67
C THR A 28 6.30 -25.48 18.20
N GLN A 29 5.66 -24.70 17.31
CA GLN A 29 5.64 -24.95 15.87
C GLN A 29 6.72 -24.14 15.13
N GLN A 30 7.17 -24.66 13.98
CA GLN A 30 8.20 -24.05 13.12
C GLN A 30 7.68 -23.77 11.71
N ASP A 31 6.43 -23.34 11.58
CA ASP A 31 5.88 -22.90 10.30
C ASP A 31 6.15 -21.41 10.02
N SER A 32 5.92 -21.00 8.78
CA SER A 32 6.16 -19.62 8.32
C SER A 32 5.29 -18.59 9.06
N ILE A 33 4.07 -18.95 9.46
CA ILE A 33 3.19 -18.07 10.25
C ILE A 33 3.75 -17.86 11.65
N THR A 34 4.20 -18.92 12.31
CA THR A 34 4.81 -18.87 13.63
C THR A 34 6.09 -18.04 13.59
N ASN A 35 6.91 -18.22 12.56
CA ASN A 35 8.11 -17.41 12.36
C ASN A 35 7.78 -15.94 12.12
N ALA A 36 6.70 -15.64 11.39
CA ALA A 36 6.22 -14.27 11.21
C ALA A 36 5.84 -13.62 12.55
N HIS A 37 5.16 -14.36 13.45
CA HIS A 37 4.84 -13.88 14.79
C HIS A 37 6.08 -13.66 15.65
N LYS A 38 6.97 -14.66 15.72
CA LYS A 38 8.22 -14.57 16.49
C LYS A 38 9.02 -13.34 16.08
N ALA A 39 9.22 -13.15 14.79
CA ALA A 39 9.96 -12.02 14.26
C ALA A 39 9.28 -10.68 14.60
N LEU A 40 7.94 -10.59 14.47
CA LEU A 40 7.20 -9.37 14.81
C LEU A 40 7.33 -9.03 16.30
N LEU A 41 7.21 -10.01 17.19
CA LEU A 41 7.35 -9.82 18.64
C LEU A 41 8.78 -9.40 19.03
N SER A 42 9.77 -9.90 18.30
CA SER A 42 11.18 -9.50 18.46
C SER A 42 11.51 -8.15 17.82
N GLY A 43 10.54 -7.48 17.18
CA GLY A 43 10.74 -6.19 16.51
C GLY A 43 11.41 -6.27 15.14
N ASP A 44 11.60 -7.47 14.59
CA ASP A 44 12.18 -7.69 13.26
C ASP A 44 11.08 -7.69 12.18
N LEU A 45 10.71 -6.49 11.74
CA LEU A 45 9.65 -6.28 10.75
C LEU A 45 9.96 -6.93 9.40
N LYS A 46 11.22 -6.87 8.96
CA LYS A 46 11.64 -7.44 7.67
C LYS A 46 11.50 -8.96 7.71
N LYS A 47 12.05 -9.62 8.73
CA LYS A 47 11.95 -11.08 8.86
C LYS A 47 10.51 -11.53 9.05
N SER A 48 9.70 -10.75 9.76
CA SER A 48 8.26 -11.01 9.87
C SER A 48 7.57 -10.95 8.52
N PHE A 49 7.88 -9.93 7.72
CA PHE A 49 7.32 -9.76 6.39
C PHE A 49 7.76 -10.86 5.41
N ASP A 50 9.04 -11.21 5.39
CA ASP A 50 9.58 -12.30 4.56
C ASP A 50 8.87 -13.63 4.87
N ALA A 51 8.65 -13.93 6.17
CA ALA A 51 7.92 -15.13 6.60
C ALA A 51 6.43 -15.08 6.22
N MET A 52 5.79 -13.90 6.23
CA MET A 52 4.43 -13.73 5.71
C MET A 52 4.36 -14.00 4.19
N VAL A 53 5.36 -13.54 3.42
CA VAL A 53 5.45 -13.81 1.98
C VAL A 53 5.55 -15.32 1.73
N GLU A 54 6.41 -16.02 2.48
CA GLU A 54 6.53 -17.49 2.41
C GLU A 54 5.20 -18.19 2.74
N ALA A 55 4.50 -17.73 3.78
CA ALA A 55 3.18 -18.26 4.14
C ALA A 55 2.16 -18.08 3.00
N TRP A 56 2.16 -16.93 2.32
CA TRP A 56 1.30 -16.69 1.16
C TRP A 56 1.68 -17.54 -0.05
N GLN A 57 2.97 -17.84 -0.25
CA GLN A 57 3.43 -18.66 -1.36
C GLN A 57 2.95 -20.10 -1.28
N ASN A 58 2.72 -20.61 -0.06
CA ASN A 58 2.18 -21.94 0.21
C ASN A 58 0.64 -22.05 0.02
N GLU A 59 0.01 -21.05 -0.62
CA GLU A 59 -1.43 -21.02 -0.91
C GLU A 59 -2.32 -21.36 0.30
N PRO A 60 -2.25 -20.53 1.36
CA PRO A 60 -2.86 -20.85 2.64
C PRO A 60 -4.39 -20.88 2.58
N GLU A 61 -4.99 -21.70 3.44
CA GLU A 61 -6.45 -21.76 3.59
C GLU A 61 -7.06 -20.41 4.03
N ALA A 62 -8.35 -20.23 3.80
CA ALA A 62 -9.05 -18.96 4.06
C ALA A 62 -8.85 -18.42 5.50
N HIS A 63 -8.87 -19.30 6.51
CA HIS A 63 -8.68 -18.89 7.91
C HIS A 63 -7.26 -18.34 8.16
N VAL A 64 -6.25 -18.93 7.51
CA VAL A 64 -4.86 -18.46 7.55
C VAL A 64 -4.73 -17.12 6.82
N THR A 65 -5.41 -16.92 5.69
CA THR A 65 -5.34 -15.63 4.97
C THR A 65 -5.83 -14.45 5.82
N ASN A 66 -6.90 -14.65 6.60
CA ASN A 66 -7.39 -13.63 7.54
C ASN A 66 -6.37 -13.34 8.65
N HIS A 67 -5.71 -14.39 9.13
CA HIS A 67 -4.68 -14.26 10.14
C HIS A 67 -3.44 -13.51 9.62
N LEU A 68 -2.98 -13.82 8.40
CA LEU A 68 -1.91 -13.09 7.72
C LEU A 68 -2.26 -11.60 7.50
N ASN A 69 -3.52 -11.29 7.19
CA ASN A 69 -3.96 -9.90 7.13
C ASN A 69 -3.86 -9.21 8.50
N GLY A 70 -4.26 -9.88 9.57
CA GLY A 70 -4.13 -9.36 10.94
C GLY A 70 -2.66 -9.09 11.32
N LEU A 71 -1.77 -10.03 11.00
CA LEU A 71 -0.33 -9.86 11.19
C LEU A 71 0.24 -8.68 10.42
N LEU A 72 -0.12 -8.53 9.14
CA LEU A 72 0.30 -7.40 8.32
C LEU A 72 -0.12 -6.08 8.98
N TRP A 73 -1.38 -5.97 9.40
CA TRP A 73 -1.89 -4.78 10.08
C TRP A 73 -1.15 -4.49 11.39
N LYS A 74 -0.83 -5.51 12.16
CA LYS A 74 0.00 -5.36 13.36
C LYS A 74 1.42 -4.92 13.07
N GLY A 75 2.04 -5.40 12.00
CA GLY A 75 3.33 -4.90 11.53
C GLY A 75 3.29 -3.42 11.18
N LEU A 76 2.23 -2.96 10.52
CA LEU A 76 2.04 -1.56 10.13
C LEU A 76 1.93 -0.62 11.34
N GLU A 77 1.47 -1.10 12.50
CA GLU A 77 1.41 -0.33 13.75
C GLU A 77 2.78 0.05 14.32
N SER A 78 3.90 -0.45 13.76
CA SER A 78 5.25 -0.10 14.23
C SER A 78 5.86 1.10 13.47
N ASP A 79 5.73 1.11 12.14
CA ASP A 79 6.39 2.12 11.28
C ASP A 79 5.66 2.40 9.96
N CYS A 80 4.38 2.04 9.89
CA CYS A 80 3.56 2.10 8.68
C CYS A 80 4.11 1.29 7.48
N GLY A 81 4.93 0.27 7.74
CA GLY A 81 5.41 -0.70 6.75
C GLY A 81 6.72 -0.31 6.06
N ARG A 82 7.42 0.72 6.57
CA ARG A 82 8.71 1.17 6.00
C ARG A 82 9.83 0.15 6.22
N GLY A 83 9.75 -0.66 7.26
CA GLY A 83 10.74 -1.67 7.63
C GLY A 83 10.45 -3.07 7.10
N PHE A 84 9.36 -3.25 6.34
CA PHE A 84 9.03 -4.54 5.72
C PHE A 84 10.04 -4.97 4.66
N ASP A 85 10.64 -4.00 3.97
CA ASP A 85 11.77 -4.25 3.10
C ASP A 85 12.77 -3.10 3.21
N THR A 86 14.04 -3.45 3.32
CA THR A 86 15.16 -2.52 3.39
C THR A 86 15.97 -2.49 2.10
N SER A 87 15.54 -3.25 1.09
CA SER A 87 16.17 -3.30 -0.22
C SER A 87 15.97 -1.95 -0.91
N GLY A 88 17.07 -1.37 -1.38
CA GLY A 88 17.04 -0.13 -2.14
C GLY A 88 16.48 -0.34 -3.54
N TYR A 89 16.00 0.74 -4.17
CA TYR A 89 15.78 0.72 -5.62
C TYR A 89 17.12 0.70 -6.37
N PRO A 90 17.18 0.06 -7.55
CA PRO A 90 18.32 0.25 -8.44
C PRO A 90 18.40 1.71 -8.91
N SER A 91 19.59 2.18 -9.29
CA SER A 91 19.86 3.60 -9.60
C SER A 91 18.98 4.23 -10.68
N TRP A 92 18.36 3.41 -11.54
CA TRP A 92 17.45 3.86 -12.60
C TRP A 92 15.99 4.02 -12.14
N LEU A 93 15.60 3.46 -10.99
CA LEU A 93 14.24 3.49 -10.44
C LEU A 93 14.22 4.39 -9.20
N ASN A 94 13.37 5.41 -9.21
CA ASN A 94 13.33 6.40 -8.13
C ASN A 94 12.14 6.18 -7.17
N ASN A 95 11.01 5.72 -7.69
CA ASN A 95 9.78 5.60 -6.92
C ASN A 95 8.80 4.62 -7.58
N VAL A 96 8.06 3.88 -6.77
CA VAL A 96 6.96 3.01 -7.17
C VAL A 96 5.77 3.25 -6.25
N VAL A 97 4.60 3.47 -6.85
CA VAL A 97 3.33 3.65 -6.16
C VAL A 97 2.31 2.67 -6.72
N ILE A 98 1.65 1.92 -5.85
CA ILE A 98 0.54 1.04 -6.19
C ILE A 98 -0.71 1.63 -5.52
N GLU A 99 -1.62 2.15 -6.34
CA GLU A 99 -2.85 2.79 -5.88
C GLU A 99 -4.06 1.93 -6.28
N ARG A 100 -4.80 1.46 -5.27
CA ARG A 100 -6.12 0.84 -5.44
C ARG A 100 -7.19 1.90 -5.24
N GLN A 101 -8.11 2.04 -6.19
CA GLN A 101 -9.23 2.96 -6.07
C GLN A 101 -10.57 2.24 -6.07
N VAL A 102 -11.50 2.73 -5.25
CA VAL A 102 -12.92 2.35 -5.26
C VAL A 102 -13.73 3.57 -5.64
N ILE A 103 -14.41 3.51 -6.78
CA ILE A 103 -15.18 4.63 -7.33
C ILE A 103 -16.66 4.31 -7.17
N GLN A 104 -17.36 5.17 -6.43
CA GLN A 104 -18.79 5.09 -6.20
C GLN A 104 -19.49 6.22 -6.93
N SER A 105 -20.26 5.86 -7.95
CA SER A 105 -21.05 6.79 -8.75
C SER A 105 -22.54 6.52 -8.55
N PRO A 106 -23.36 7.51 -8.15
CA PRO A 106 -24.81 7.40 -8.16
C PRO A 106 -25.30 7.09 -9.58
N GLY A 107 -26.04 6.00 -9.75
CA GLY A 107 -26.74 5.65 -10.98
C GLY A 107 -28.26 5.80 -10.84
N ARG A 108 -29.00 5.68 -11.95
CA ARG A 108 -30.47 5.85 -11.98
C ARG A 108 -31.24 4.82 -11.13
N LEU A 109 -30.68 3.64 -10.92
CA LEU A 109 -31.35 2.54 -10.19
C LEU A 109 -30.53 1.98 -9.03
N ASN A 110 -29.21 2.16 -9.00
CA ASN A 110 -28.29 1.70 -7.94
C ASN A 110 -26.98 2.50 -7.97
N TYR A 111 -26.18 2.44 -6.89
CA TYR A 111 -24.79 2.88 -6.89
C TYR A 111 -23.94 1.96 -7.77
N ARG A 112 -23.22 2.52 -8.74
CA ARG A 112 -22.23 1.78 -9.51
C ARG A 112 -20.90 1.83 -8.78
N LEU A 113 -20.42 0.65 -8.39
CA LEU A 113 -19.06 0.46 -7.86
C LEU A 113 -18.14 0.04 -9.00
N ASN A 114 -17.08 0.82 -9.22
CA ASN A 114 -15.99 0.43 -10.11
C ASN A 114 -14.68 0.43 -9.31
N TYR A 115 -13.75 -0.42 -9.71
CA TYR A 115 -12.45 -0.56 -9.08
C TYR A 115 -11.37 -0.20 -10.10
N ARG A 116 -10.38 0.56 -9.66
CA ARG A 116 -9.24 0.94 -10.52
C ARG A 116 -7.95 0.58 -9.83
N LEU A 117 -7.01 0.03 -10.60
CA LEU A 117 -5.62 -0.11 -10.19
C LEU A 117 -4.78 0.85 -11.01
N ASN A 118 -3.96 1.61 -10.32
CA ASN A 118 -2.98 2.49 -10.94
C ASN A 118 -1.60 2.18 -10.35
N ILE A 119 -0.67 1.77 -11.21
CA ILE A 119 0.72 1.59 -10.83
C ILE A 119 1.52 2.70 -11.47
N ARG A 120 2.20 3.51 -10.66
CA ARG A 120 3.02 4.63 -11.09
C ARG A 120 4.47 4.37 -10.75
N ALA A 121 5.35 4.63 -11.69
CA ALA A 121 6.80 4.52 -11.51
C ALA A 121 7.49 5.80 -11.98
N SER A 122 8.49 6.25 -11.24
CA SER A 122 9.36 7.37 -11.65
C SER A 122 10.77 6.83 -11.87
N THR A 123 11.33 7.06 -13.06
CA THR A 123 12.60 6.45 -13.49
C THR A 123 13.53 7.47 -14.16
N ASN A 124 14.83 7.13 -14.20
CA ASN A 124 15.85 7.86 -14.96
C ASN A 124 16.11 7.20 -16.33
N SER A 125 15.45 6.08 -16.62
CA SER A 125 15.59 5.31 -17.85
C SER A 125 14.23 4.98 -18.45
N ASN A 126 14.17 4.82 -19.77
CA ASN A 126 12.91 4.50 -20.44
C ASN A 126 12.42 3.11 -20.03
N VAL A 127 11.17 3.05 -19.58
CA VAL A 127 10.47 1.81 -19.21
C VAL A 127 9.81 1.21 -20.46
N SER A 128 9.96 -0.10 -20.63
CA SER A 128 9.30 -0.89 -21.68
C SER A 128 8.04 -1.58 -21.15
N GLU A 129 8.04 -2.01 -19.89
CA GLU A 129 6.96 -2.81 -19.30
C GLU A 129 6.83 -2.55 -17.80
N ILE A 130 5.59 -2.46 -17.32
CA ILE A 130 5.23 -2.61 -15.90
C ILE A 130 4.21 -3.74 -15.82
N SER A 131 4.52 -4.79 -15.07
CA SER A 131 3.63 -5.93 -14.86
C SER A 131 3.32 -6.14 -13.38
N PHE A 132 2.11 -6.65 -13.14
CA PHE A 132 1.58 -6.90 -11.80
C PHE A 132 0.74 -8.17 -11.85
N VAL A 133 1.23 -9.20 -11.18
CA VAL A 133 0.69 -10.57 -11.25
C VAL A 133 0.29 -10.99 -9.85
N LYS A 134 -0.92 -11.52 -9.69
CA LYS A 134 -1.33 -12.16 -8.45
C LYS A 134 -0.75 -13.58 -8.39
N TRP A 135 -0.09 -13.92 -7.29
CA TRP A 135 0.43 -15.26 -7.06
C TRP A 135 -0.72 -16.28 -6.88
N PRO A 136 -0.60 -17.53 -7.39
CA PRO A 136 0.51 -18.05 -8.20
C PRO A 136 0.57 -17.46 -9.63
N ASP A 137 -0.50 -17.48 -10.42
CA ASP A 137 -0.38 -17.15 -11.86
C ASP A 137 -1.57 -16.36 -12.46
N LYS A 138 -2.09 -15.35 -11.76
CA LYS A 138 -3.19 -14.51 -12.27
C LYS A 138 -2.69 -13.11 -12.64
N ALA A 139 -2.30 -12.93 -13.91
CA ALA A 139 -1.92 -11.61 -14.44
C ALA A 139 -3.08 -10.62 -14.34
N LEU A 140 -2.84 -9.44 -13.73
CA LEU A 140 -3.87 -8.41 -13.56
C LEU A 140 -3.85 -7.33 -14.64
N LEU A 141 -2.74 -7.19 -15.38
CA LEU A 141 -2.50 -6.07 -16.31
C LEU A 141 -2.45 -6.47 -17.78
N SER A 142 -3.02 -7.61 -18.17
CA SER A 142 -2.87 -8.21 -19.51
C SER A 142 -3.26 -7.32 -20.69
N ASN A 143 -4.04 -6.25 -20.48
CA ASN A 143 -4.45 -5.29 -21.52
C ASN A 143 -4.18 -3.82 -21.17
N ALA A 144 -3.43 -3.56 -20.10
CA ALA A 144 -3.24 -2.20 -19.62
C ALA A 144 -2.13 -1.51 -20.44
N LYS A 145 -2.41 -0.32 -20.97
CA LYS A 145 -1.45 0.44 -21.77
C LYS A 145 -0.49 1.20 -20.86
N LEU A 146 0.81 1.06 -21.12
CA LEU A 146 1.82 1.90 -20.50
C LEU A 146 1.69 3.33 -21.02
N SER A 147 1.44 4.26 -20.11
CA SER A 147 1.39 5.69 -20.37
C SER A 147 2.65 6.35 -19.83
N LYS A 148 3.23 7.25 -20.62
CA LYS A 148 4.35 8.11 -20.22
C LYS A 148 3.82 9.53 -20.04
N ASP A 149 3.99 10.07 -18.84
CA ASP A 149 3.67 11.47 -18.58
C ASP A 149 4.87 12.35 -18.94
N ASN A 150 4.71 13.16 -19.98
CA ASN A 150 5.74 14.07 -20.49
C ASN A 150 5.77 15.41 -19.74
N SER A 151 4.90 15.61 -18.74
CA SER A 151 4.75 16.89 -18.01
C SER A 151 5.78 17.10 -16.91
N ALA A 152 6.74 16.19 -16.73
CA ALA A 152 7.71 16.25 -15.64
C ALA A 152 8.80 17.31 -15.89
N SER A 153 8.75 18.40 -15.12
CA SER A 153 9.76 19.49 -15.11
C SER A 153 11.11 19.09 -14.51
N THR A 154 11.21 17.92 -13.87
CA THR A 154 12.37 17.53 -13.03
C THR A 154 13.34 16.54 -13.68
N GLY A 155 13.32 16.37 -15.01
CA GLY A 155 14.23 15.44 -15.72
C GLY A 155 14.00 13.95 -15.43
N LYS A 156 12.98 13.60 -14.64
CA LYS A 156 12.57 12.22 -14.34
C LYS A 156 11.44 11.80 -15.30
N LEU A 157 11.46 10.56 -15.72
CA LEU A 157 10.41 9.98 -16.57
C LEU A 157 9.34 9.33 -15.68
N ASN A 158 8.09 9.77 -15.83
CA ASN A 158 6.98 9.20 -15.09
C ASN A 158 6.18 8.26 -15.99
N TYR A 159 5.99 7.05 -15.51
CA TYR A 159 5.23 6.00 -16.17
C TYR A 159 4.03 5.61 -15.31
N SER A 160 2.93 5.27 -15.97
CA SER A 160 1.74 4.74 -15.31
C SER A 160 1.09 3.64 -16.12
N VAL A 161 0.51 2.68 -15.40
CA VAL A 161 -0.36 1.67 -15.97
C VAL A 161 -1.65 1.67 -15.17
N GLN A 162 -2.77 1.83 -15.87
CA GLN A 162 -4.10 1.88 -15.27
C GLN A 162 -4.97 0.75 -15.84
N ILE A 163 -5.72 0.08 -14.97
CA ILE A 163 -6.79 -0.82 -15.36
C ILE A 163 -8.06 -0.57 -14.55
N ASP A 164 -9.19 -0.55 -15.25
CA ASP A 164 -10.53 -0.46 -14.68
C ASP A 164 -11.16 -1.85 -14.62
N ARG A 165 -11.82 -2.17 -13.51
CA ARG A 165 -12.42 -3.46 -13.22
C ARG A 165 -13.77 -3.28 -12.54
N ASN A 166 -14.65 -4.26 -12.72
CA ASN A 166 -15.94 -4.33 -12.02
C ASN A 166 -15.83 -5.09 -10.69
N THR A 167 -14.65 -5.63 -10.37
CA THR A 167 -14.38 -6.40 -9.15
C THR A 167 -13.17 -5.85 -8.42
N GLU A 168 -13.20 -5.92 -7.09
CA GLU A 168 -12.12 -5.45 -6.24
C GLU A 168 -10.83 -6.27 -6.49
N ILE A 169 -9.69 -5.61 -6.32
CA ILE A 169 -8.43 -6.31 -6.17
C ILE A 169 -8.39 -6.87 -4.77
N GLY A 170 -8.77 -8.15 -4.68
CA GLY A 170 -8.79 -8.89 -3.43
C GLY A 170 -7.43 -8.96 -2.75
N ASN A 171 -7.42 -9.54 -1.57
CA ASN A 171 -6.22 -9.64 -0.77
C ASN A 171 -5.29 -10.74 -1.31
N GLY A 172 -4.02 -10.65 -0.92
CA GLY A 172 -3.02 -11.69 -1.14
C GLY A 172 -1.68 -11.19 -1.60
N LEU A 173 -0.89 -12.12 -2.13
CA LEU A 173 0.45 -11.89 -2.63
C LEU A 173 0.44 -11.58 -4.12
N TYR A 174 1.21 -10.56 -4.48
CA TYR A 174 1.37 -10.06 -5.84
C TYR A 174 2.85 -9.89 -6.14
N LYS A 175 3.23 -10.04 -7.40
CA LYS A 175 4.56 -9.73 -7.89
C LYS A 175 4.50 -8.54 -8.82
N ILE A 176 5.26 -7.50 -8.51
CA ILE A 176 5.49 -6.37 -9.41
C ILE A 176 6.80 -6.60 -10.16
N ARG A 177 6.82 -6.26 -11.45
CA ARG A 177 8.05 -6.23 -12.25
C ARG A 177 8.05 -5.02 -13.16
N ILE A 178 9.17 -4.30 -13.19
CA ILE A 178 9.39 -3.13 -14.05
C ILE A 178 10.61 -3.43 -14.91
N LYS A 179 10.45 -3.38 -16.23
CA LYS A 179 11.53 -3.56 -17.20
C LYS A 179 11.81 -2.28 -17.96
N THR A 180 13.09 -2.03 -18.18
CA THR A 180 13.58 -0.93 -19.01
C THR A 180 13.75 -1.36 -20.46
N GLN A 181 13.82 -0.39 -21.38
CA GLN A 181 14.15 -0.64 -22.78
C GLN A 181 15.58 -1.18 -22.96
N SER A 182 16.49 -0.89 -22.04
CA SER A 182 17.86 -1.41 -22.05
C SER A 182 17.98 -2.84 -21.50
N GLY A 183 16.87 -3.47 -21.10
CA GLY A 183 16.85 -4.84 -20.59
C GLY A 183 17.02 -4.99 -19.07
N ASN A 184 17.31 -3.91 -18.34
CA ASN A 184 17.34 -3.96 -16.87
C ASN A 184 15.93 -4.23 -16.33
N SER A 185 15.83 -5.07 -15.30
CA SER A 185 14.57 -5.43 -14.65
C SER A 185 14.70 -5.29 -13.14
N TRP A 186 13.63 -4.85 -12.50
CA TRP A 186 13.46 -4.87 -11.06
C TRP A 186 12.14 -5.56 -10.72
N GLU A 187 12.12 -6.36 -9.66
CA GLU A 187 10.93 -7.05 -9.20
C GLU A 187 10.87 -7.08 -7.68
N ASP A 188 9.66 -7.14 -7.15
CA ASP A 188 9.40 -7.23 -5.72
C ASP A 188 8.07 -7.92 -5.44
N TRP A 189 7.94 -8.48 -4.25
CA TRP A 189 6.70 -9.04 -3.72
C TRP A 189 5.87 -7.95 -3.09
N ILE A 190 4.55 -8.01 -3.21
CA ILE A 190 3.60 -7.04 -2.66
C ILE A 190 2.50 -7.79 -1.97
N VAL A 191 2.32 -7.54 -0.67
CA VAL A 191 1.19 -8.09 0.09
C VAL A 191 0.11 -7.01 0.17
N LEU A 192 -1.01 -7.28 -0.49
CA LEU A 192 -2.21 -6.45 -0.41
C LEU A 192 -3.15 -7.07 0.62
N GLY A 193 -3.25 -6.43 1.78
CA GLY A 193 -4.29 -6.73 2.77
C GLY A 193 -5.62 -6.05 2.46
N GLN A 194 -6.65 -6.43 3.21
CA GLN A 194 -7.95 -5.76 3.19
C GLN A 194 -7.75 -4.30 3.58
N PRO A 195 -8.22 -3.31 2.80
CA PRO A 195 -8.09 -1.90 3.17
C PRO A 195 -8.65 -1.63 4.57
N ASP A 196 -7.81 -1.13 5.48
CA ASP A 196 -8.26 -0.58 6.76
C ASP A 196 -8.63 0.89 6.55
N SER A 197 -9.89 1.12 6.17
CA SER A 197 -10.45 2.46 6.06
C SER A 197 -11.01 2.88 7.41
N ALA A 198 -10.12 3.23 8.34
CA ALA A 198 -10.48 3.86 9.61
C ALA A 198 -11.32 5.14 9.41
N GLN A 199 -11.17 5.78 8.23
CA GLN A 199 -12.01 6.86 7.77
C GLN A 199 -12.55 6.54 6.36
N SER A 200 -13.82 6.83 6.11
CA SER A 200 -14.44 6.65 4.80
C SER A 200 -15.35 7.82 4.48
N ILE A 201 -15.60 8.04 3.18
CA ILE A 201 -16.46 9.12 2.69
C ILE A 201 -17.77 8.56 2.16
N ARG A 202 -18.87 9.27 2.40
CA ARG A 202 -20.17 8.96 1.79
C ARG A 202 -20.99 10.22 1.54
N TRP A 203 -21.89 10.13 0.55
CA TRP A 203 -22.86 11.18 0.31
C TRP A 203 -23.89 11.25 1.44
N VAL A 204 -24.22 12.47 1.88
CA VAL A 204 -25.31 12.75 2.82
C VAL A 204 -26.47 13.44 2.10
N SER A 205 -26.15 14.37 1.19
CA SER A 205 -27.14 15.11 0.39
C SER A 205 -26.70 15.29 -1.07
N LYS A 206 -27.42 16.15 -1.81
CA LYS A 206 -27.05 16.59 -3.17
C LYS A 206 -25.76 17.40 -3.21
N ASP A 207 -25.33 18.02 -2.12
CA ASP A 207 -24.22 18.97 -2.08
C ASP A 207 -23.26 18.77 -0.88
N SER A 208 -23.57 17.82 0.01
CA SER A 208 -22.73 17.49 1.15
C SER A 208 -22.38 16.02 1.26
N TRP A 209 -21.27 15.76 1.95
CA TRP A 209 -20.75 14.44 2.28
C TRP A 209 -20.34 14.41 3.75
N ALA A 210 -20.29 13.21 4.31
CA ALA A 210 -19.78 12.98 5.66
C ALA A 210 -18.54 12.09 5.59
N ILE A 211 -17.73 12.20 6.63
CA ILE A 211 -16.57 11.36 6.87
C ILE A 211 -16.89 10.48 8.07
N ASP A 212 -17.17 9.21 7.80
CA ASP A 212 -17.40 8.24 8.84
C ASP A 212 -16.04 7.81 9.42
N LYS A 213 -15.95 7.76 10.75
CA LYS A 213 -14.74 7.36 11.49
C LYS A 213 -15.04 6.07 12.23
N THR A 214 -14.49 4.97 11.77
CA THR A 214 -14.77 3.62 12.26
C THR A 214 -13.70 3.10 13.22
N ALA A 215 -12.48 3.64 13.14
CA ALA A 215 -11.35 3.24 13.96
C ALA A 215 -10.38 4.41 14.23
N LEU A 216 -9.45 4.20 15.16
CA LEU A 216 -8.35 5.14 15.42
C LEU A 216 -7.32 5.05 14.29
N LEU A 217 -6.78 6.20 13.88
CA LEU A 217 -5.71 6.25 12.90
C LEU A 217 -4.40 5.75 13.51
N ASN A 218 -3.66 4.95 12.72
CA ASN A 218 -2.31 4.58 13.06
C ASN A 218 -1.40 5.82 13.04
N ARG A 219 -0.83 6.16 14.21
CA ARG A 219 0.02 7.34 14.40
C ARG A 219 1.30 7.35 13.56
N PHE A 220 1.76 6.18 13.12
CA PHE A 220 2.97 6.05 12.29
C PHE A 220 2.67 6.26 10.81
N CYS A 221 1.39 6.13 10.43
CA CYS A 221 0.93 6.41 9.08
C CYS A 221 0.58 7.90 8.91
N PRO A 222 0.72 8.43 7.69
CA PRO A 222 0.28 9.78 7.38
C PRO A 222 -1.24 9.86 7.54
N LEU A 223 -1.71 11.06 7.86
CA LEU A 223 -3.15 11.31 7.90
C LEU A 223 -3.76 11.06 6.51
N PRO A 224 -4.99 10.53 6.44
CA PRO A 224 -5.72 10.43 5.20
C PRO A 224 -5.84 11.80 4.52
N ILE A 225 -5.74 11.83 3.20
CA ILE A 225 -5.87 13.07 2.43
C ILE A 225 -7.24 13.09 1.78
N LEU A 226 -8.05 14.09 2.13
CA LEU A 226 -9.29 14.40 1.41
C LEU A 226 -8.96 15.29 0.21
N ASP A 227 -9.21 14.84 -1.01
CA ASP A 227 -9.11 15.65 -2.22
C ASP A 227 -10.49 15.84 -2.85
N ILE A 228 -10.86 17.10 -3.07
CA ILE A 228 -12.08 17.51 -3.74
C ILE A 228 -11.69 18.04 -5.10
N SER A 229 -12.21 17.44 -6.16
CA SER A 229 -11.90 17.80 -7.54
C SER A 229 -13.18 18.11 -8.32
N LEU A 230 -13.13 19.14 -9.16
CA LEU A 230 -14.17 19.43 -10.15
C LEU A 230 -13.63 19.19 -11.55
N TYR A 231 -14.40 18.47 -12.36
CA TYR A 231 -14.08 18.21 -13.76
C TYR A 231 -15.11 18.91 -14.65
N GLY A 232 -14.61 19.76 -15.55
CA GLY A 232 -15.40 20.46 -16.56
C GLY A 232 -15.30 19.75 -17.91
N ASN A 233 -16.34 19.87 -18.73
CA ASN A 233 -16.31 19.39 -20.10
C ASN A 233 -15.53 20.36 -20.98
N ILE A 234 -14.35 19.94 -21.45
CA ILE A 234 -13.50 20.68 -22.38
C ILE A 234 -13.35 19.81 -23.62
N GLU A 235 -13.87 20.29 -24.76
CA GLU A 235 -13.79 19.61 -26.06
C GLU A 235 -14.39 18.19 -26.06
N GLY A 236 -15.48 17.98 -25.31
CA GLY A 236 -16.14 16.68 -25.22
C GLY A 236 -15.54 15.73 -24.17
N HIS A 237 -14.48 16.15 -23.48
CA HIS A 237 -13.83 15.35 -22.45
C HIS A 237 -13.88 16.04 -21.08
N TYR A 238 -14.22 15.28 -20.03
CA TYR A 238 -14.13 15.78 -18.66
C TYR A 238 -12.67 15.88 -18.25
N LYS A 239 -12.18 17.11 -18.06
CA LYS A 239 -10.83 17.41 -17.57
C LYS A 239 -10.92 18.06 -16.20
N LYS A 240 -9.97 17.77 -15.31
CA LYS A 240 -9.90 18.41 -13.99
C LYS A 240 -9.65 19.89 -14.19
N VAL A 241 -10.54 20.73 -13.69
CA VAL A 241 -10.44 22.21 -13.78
C VAL A 241 -10.13 22.85 -12.43
N TRP A 242 -10.41 22.16 -11.34
CA TRP A 242 -10.15 22.62 -9.98
C TRP A 242 -9.93 21.42 -9.04
N SER A 243 -9.08 21.60 -8.04
CA SER A 243 -8.78 20.61 -7.00
C SER A 243 -8.40 21.34 -5.72
N GLN A 244 -8.79 20.79 -4.57
CA GLN A 244 -8.23 21.19 -3.28
C GLN A 244 -8.09 19.97 -2.39
N ALA A 245 -6.91 19.84 -1.78
CA ALA A 245 -6.57 18.75 -0.87
C ALA A 245 -6.49 19.24 0.58
N PHE A 246 -6.90 18.37 1.51
CA PHE A 246 -6.97 18.63 2.95
C PHE A 246 -6.38 17.44 3.70
N GLU A 247 -5.39 17.71 4.55
CA GLU A 247 -4.83 16.71 5.48
C GLU A 247 -5.49 16.78 6.87
N THR A 248 -6.11 17.91 7.18
CA THR A 248 -6.84 18.15 8.43
C THR A 248 -8.05 19.04 8.15
N LYS A 249 -9.01 19.08 9.10
CA LYS A 249 -10.24 19.90 9.01
C LYS A 249 -10.97 19.67 7.68
N TYR A 250 -11.40 18.43 7.50
CA TYR A 250 -12.08 18.02 6.28
C TYR A 250 -13.42 18.75 6.12
N PRO A 251 -13.61 19.51 5.04
CA PRO A 251 -14.91 20.10 4.75
C PRO A 251 -15.93 19.02 4.38
N GLU A 252 -17.20 19.32 4.62
CA GLU A 252 -18.35 18.45 4.30
C GLU A 252 -19.14 18.96 3.09
N THR A 253 -18.73 20.09 2.52
CA THR A 253 -19.33 20.73 1.35
C THR A 253 -18.22 21.28 0.46
N LEU A 254 -18.58 21.59 -0.79
CA LEU A 254 -17.64 22.19 -1.74
C LEU A 254 -17.16 23.55 -1.18
N PRO A 255 -15.85 23.73 -0.90
CA PRO A 255 -15.30 25.03 -0.52
C PRO A 255 -15.59 26.06 -1.61
N GLN A 256 -15.65 27.35 -1.23
CA GLN A 256 -15.85 28.42 -2.20
C GLN A 256 -14.82 28.31 -3.34
N SER A 257 -15.32 28.22 -4.58
CA SER A 257 -14.50 28.16 -5.77
C SER A 257 -14.78 29.38 -6.65
N THR A 258 -13.78 29.85 -7.39
CA THR A 258 -13.91 30.95 -8.36
C THR A 258 -14.38 30.48 -9.74
N LEU A 259 -14.84 29.22 -9.87
CA LEU A 259 -15.29 28.68 -11.14
C LEU A 259 -16.62 29.30 -11.58
N PRO A 260 -16.85 29.45 -12.90
CA PRO A 260 -18.10 29.98 -13.42
C PRO A 260 -19.27 29.02 -13.18
N ASN A 261 -20.49 29.57 -13.20
CA ASN A 261 -21.70 28.77 -13.07
C ASN A 261 -21.82 27.80 -14.25
N ASN A 262 -21.75 26.50 -13.97
CA ASN A 262 -21.84 25.43 -14.97
C ASN A 262 -22.10 24.08 -14.27
N ARG A 263 -22.34 23.06 -15.08
CA ARG A 263 -22.41 21.67 -14.63
C ARG A 263 -21.03 21.02 -14.69
N TYR A 264 -20.60 20.50 -13.55
CA TYR A 264 -19.34 19.82 -13.35
C TYR A 264 -19.56 18.37 -12.92
N LEU A 265 -18.52 17.55 -12.99
CA LEU A 265 -18.43 16.32 -12.22
C LEU A 265 -17.64 16.62 -10.95
N LEU A 266 -18.28 16.45 -9.79
CA LEU A 266 -17.66 16.57 -8.49
C LEU A 266 -17.15 15.20 -8.05
N ASP A 267 -15.86 15.11 -7.80
CA ASP A 267 -15.21 13.99 -7.14
C ASP A 267 -14.79 14.42 -5.74
N VAL A 268 -15.21 13.67 -4.73
CA VAL A 268 -14.66 13.75 -3.38
C VAL A 268 -13.92 12.44 -3.15
N SER A 269 -12.67 12.52 -2.71
CA SER A 269 -11.84 11.35 -2.53
C SER A 269 -11.06 11.35 -1.24
N MET A 270 -10.89 10.18 -0.65
CA MET A 270 -10.14 9.96 0.59
C MET A 270 -9.03 8.95 0.32
N THR A 271 -7.78 9.38 0.42
CA THR A 271 -6.60 8.56 0.18
C THR A 271 -5.91 8.19 1.48
N HIS A 272 -5.81 6.90 1.75
CA HIS A 272 -4.97 6.33 2.81
C HIS A 272 -3.66 5.84 2.19
N LYS A 273 -2.57 6.03 2.92
CA LYS A 273 -1.22 5.69 2.45
C LYS A 273 -0.47 4.90 3.51
N ARG A 274 0.18 3.84 3.05
CA ARG A 274 1.17 3.07 3.82
C ARG A 274 2.36 2.72 2.94
N TRP A 275 3.34 2.05 3.52
CA TRP A 275 4.50 1.57 2.80
C TRP A 275 4.61 0.04 2.86
N GLN A 276 5.47 -0.45 1.98
CA GLN A 276 6.08 -1.77 2.07
C GLN A 276 7.53 -1.58 1.61
N GLY A 277 8.42 -1.34 2.57
CA GLY A 277 9.75 -0.81 2.29
C GLY A 277 9.69 0.55 1.60
N LEU A 278 10.33 0.67 0.44
CA LEU A 278 10.32 1.88 -0.38
C LEU A 278 9.07 2.06 -1.24
N ILE A 279 8.22 1.03 -1.35
CA ILE A 279 7.03 1.06 -2.22
C ILE A 279 5.88 1.71 -1.46
N SER A 280 5.22 2.67 -2.11
CA SER A 280 4.03 3.31 -1.58
C SER A 280 2.78 2.53 -1.96
N ILE A 281 1.98 2.14 -0.98
CA ILE A 281 0.68 1.49 -1.20
C ILE A 281 -0.43 2.45 -0.79
N GLU A 282 -1.27 2.80 -1.75
CA GLU A 282 -2.34 3.79 -1.60
C GLU A 282 -3.70 3.11 -1.78
N TYR A 283 -4.65 3.46 -0.91
CA TYR A 283 -6.06 3.11 -1.05
C TYR A 283 -6.88 4.39 -1.14
N LYS A 284 -7.56 4.58 -2.27
CA LYS A 284 -8.31 5.78 -2.58
C LYS A 284 -9.80 5.46 -2.75
N GLN A 285 -10.62 5.90 -1.80
CA GLN A 285 -12.06 5.90 -2.00
C GLN A 285 -12.46 7.17 -2.76
N ILE A 286 -13.32 7.05 -3.76
CA ILE A 286 -13.84 8.17 -4.55
C ILE A 286 -15.37 8.04 -4.56
N ILE A 287 -16.05 9.10 -4.14
CA ILE A 287 -17.48 9.28 -4.40
C ILE A 287 -17.60 10.41 -5.42
N ASN A 288 -18.33 10.18 -6.50
CA ASN A 288 -18.49 11.21 -7.52
C ASN A 288 -19.94 11.39 -7.93
N LYS A 289 -20.29 12.58 -8.45
CA LYS A 289 -21.60 12.85 -9.03
C LYS A 289 -21.58 14.10 -9.89
N ALA A 290 -22.57 14.22 -10.78
CA ALA A 290 -22.81 15.49 -11.45
C ALA A 290 -23.23 16.55 -10.42
N TYR A 291 -22.68 17.76 -10.57
CA TYR A 291 -22.85 18.87 -9.65
C TYR A 291 -23.07 20.16 -10.43
N ASP A 292 -24.15 20.88 -10.12
CA ASP A 292 -24.44 22.17 -10.71
C ASP A 292 -23.89 23.25 -9.79
N LEU A 293 -22.87 23.97 -10.25
CA LEU A 293 -22.31 25.10 -9.51
C LEU A 293 -23.11 26.35 -9.86
N SER A 294 -23.75 26.94 -8.84
CA SER A 294 -24.43 28.23 -8.93
C SER A 294 -23.92 29.12 -7.79
N ASN A 295 -22.99 30.01 -8.12
CA ASN A 295 -22.54 31.09 -7.24
C ASN A 295 -23.58 32.21 -7.19
#